data_AF-A0A976H441-F1
#
_entry.id   AF-A0A976H441-F1
#
_cell.length_a   1.000
_cell.length_b   1.000
_cell.length_c   1.000
_cell.angle_alpha   90.00
_cell.angle_beta   90.00
_cell.angle_gamma   90.00
#
_symmetry.space_group_name_H-M   'P 1'
#
loop_
_entity.id
_entity.type
_entity.pdbx_description
1 polymer ?
#
loop_
_entity_poly.entity_id
_entity_poly.type
_entity_poly.pdbx_seq_one_letter_code
_entity_poly.pdbx_strand_id
1 'polypeptide(L)'
;MKDLNEFELHQQWKKACKKAKLDIEGKDDLFYSRLVGNGKTLLALFRALYGEHPAGEGAEEKLLLLLMTAHRNRSAALRERDKEKSAAGVWFASQRIAGMSLYIDRFCGDLKQFPEKIPYLKKLGVNFIHFMPLLESPAGESDGGYAVSNFRAIDPRFGQMADFELSLNEWRSAGGYAMMDIVLNHTSHRHAWAEKAKAKDPHYSDYYYFFPHREEPDQYDAFMPEIFPESAPGSFTYVPERGDWVMTVFHQYQWDLNFRNPLVLVDMLENIFYYANLGIDVLRIDAPAFIWKEKGTSCQNLPQAHA
;
A
#
# COMPACT_ATOMS: atom_id res chain seq x y z
N MET A 1 0.23 21.94 15.15
CA MET A 1 -0.25 21.13 16.29
C MET A 1 0.65 21.36 17.50
N LYS A 2 0.12 21.28 18.73
CA LYS A 2 0.92 21.39 19.97
C LYS A 2 1.76 20.12 20.12
N ASP A 3 3.06 20.24 20.36
CA ASP A 3 3.89 19.08 20.68
C ASP A 3 3.42 18.48 22.01
N LEU A 4 2.73 17.34 21.92
CA LEU A 4 2.28 16.60 23.09
C LEU A 4 3.49 16.03 23.81
N ASN A 5 3.52 16.20 25.13
CA ASN A 5 4.54 15.53 25.94
C ASN A 5 4.26 14.01 26.01
N GLU A 6 5.23 13.22 26.49
CA GLU A 6 5.12 11.76 26.50
C GLU A 6 3.94 11.24 27.31
N PHE A 7 3.55 11.96 28.38
CA PHE A 7 2.39 11.62 29.17
C PHE A 7 1.09 11.82 28.38
N GLU A 8 0.94 12.94 27.68
CA GLU A 8 -0.25 13.23 26.85
C GLU A 8 -0.41 12.22 25.71
N LEU A 9 0.68 11.88 25.01
CA LEU A 9 0.69 10.84 23.98
C LEU A 9 0.26 9.48 24.54
N HIS A 10 0.77 9.11 25.72
CA HIS A 10 0.39 7.86 26.36
C HIS A 10 -1.11 7.82 26.70
N GLN A 11 -1.69 8.92 27.18
CA GLN A 11 -3.14 9.00 27.43
C GLN A 11 -3.96 8.89 26.14
N GLN A 12 -3.50 9.53 25.06
CA GLN A 12 -4.13 9.42 23.73
C GLN A 12 -4.13 7.97 23.23
N TRP A 13 -3.00 7.27 23.33
CA TRP A 13 -2.89 5.87 22.93
C TRP A 13 -3.74 4.93 23.80
N LYS A 14 -3.78 5.12 25.12
CA LYS A 14 -4.70 4.36 26.00
C LYS A 14 -6.15 4.55 25.60
N LYS A 15 -6.56 5.79 25.33
CA LYS A 15 -7.93 6.10 24.88
C LYS A 15 -8.25 5.42 23.55
N ALA A 16 -7.31 5.44 22.59
CA ALA A 16 -7.46 4.75 21.30
C ALA A 16 -7.56 3.22 21.47
N CYS A 17 -6.70 2.62 22.28
CA CYS A 17 -6.74 1.18 22.59
C CYS A 17 -8.07 0.78 23.26
N LYS A 18 -8.56 1.57 24.21
CA LYS A 18 -9.86 1.36 24.85
C LYS A 18 -11.01 1.42 23.83
N LYS A 19 -11.00 2.41 22.93
CA LYS A 19 -11.99 2.53 21.84
C LYS A 19 -11.98 1.31 20.91
N ALA A 20 -10.81 0.76 20.64
CA ALA A 20 -10.63 -0.45 19.84
C ALA A 20 -10.91 -1.76 20.60
N LYS A 21 -11.21 -1.70 21.91
CA LYS A 21 -11.44 -2.85 22.81
C LYS A 21 -10.21 -3.76 22.96
N LEU A 22 -9.02 -3.17 23.03
CA LEU A 22 -7.78 -3.89 23.30
C LEU A 22 -7.53 -4.05 24.80
N ASP A 23 -7.03 -5.22 25.17
CA ASP A 23 -6.65 -5.60 26.54
C ASP A 23 -5.14 -5.40 26.73
N ILE A 24 -4.74 -4.15 26.95
CA ILE A 24 -3.33 -3.73 27.00
C ILE A 24 -2.59 -4.15 28.28
N GLU A 25 -3.30 -4.65 29.28
CA GLU A 25 -2.72 -5.22 30.52
C GLU A 25 -2.66 -6.76 30.47
N GLY A 26 -3.32 -7.36 29.47
CA GLY A 26 -3.33 -8.80 29.24
C GLY A 26 -2.83 -9.15 27.84
N LYS A 27 -3.71 -9.68 26.99
CA LYS A 27 -3.30 -10.32 25.73
C LYS A 27 -2.73 -9.37 24.67
N ASP A 28 -2.95 -8.06 24.80
CA ASP A 28 -2.50 -7.04 23.85
C ASP A 28 -1.35 -6.18 24.40
N ASP A 29 -0.73 -6.56 25.54
CA ASP A 29 0.45 -5.89 26.12
C ASP A 29 1.56 -5.70 25.07
N LEU A 30 1.98 -6.76 24.38
CA LEU A 30 3.11 -6.67 23.44
C LEU A 30 2.84 -5.64 22.32
N PHE A 31 1.60 -5.55 21.86
CA PHE A 31 1.20 -4.53 20.89
C PHE A 31 1.33 -3.13 21.49
N TYR A 32 0.80 -2.94 22.70
CA TYR A 32 0.88 -1.66 23.39
C TYR A 32 2.33 -1.24 23.68
N SER A 33 3.17 -2.17 24.13
CA SER A 33 4.61 -1.97 24.32
C SER A 33 5.32 -1.54 23.04
N ARG A 34 4.98 -2.16 21.89
CA ARG A 34 5.48 -1.73 20.56
C ARG A 34 4.97 -0.34 20.18
N LEU A 35 3.71 -0.04 20.43
CA LEU A 35 3.12 1.28 20.18
C LEU A 35 3.80 2.36 21.03
N VAL A 36 4.08 2.09 22.31
CA VAL A 36 4.80 3.04 23.17
C VAL A 36 6.24 3.23 22.68
N GLY A 37 6.93 2.15 22.31
CA GLY A 37 8.32 2.22 21.85
C GLY A 37 8.52 2.93 20.51
N ASN A 38 7.53 2.91 19.62
CA ASN A 38 7.67 3.42 18.24
C ASN A 38 6.72 4.57 17.91
N GLY A 39 5.64 4.75 18.67
CA GLY A 39 4.54 5.66 18.35
C GLY A 39 4.96 7.12 18.30
N LYS A 40 5.94 7.53 19.11
CA LYS A 40 6.48 8.90 19.07
C LYS A 40 7.13 9.21 17.72
N THR A 41 7.98 8.30 17.23
CA THR A 41 8.63 8.44 15.92
C THR A 41 7.61 8.42 14.80
N LEU A 42 6.65 7.47 14.85
CA LEU A 42 5.57 7.38 13.86
C LEU A 42 4.78 8.70 13.76
N LEU A 43 4.33 9.23 14.90
CA LEU A 43 3.55 10.48 14.92
C LEU A 43 4.40 11.69 14.55
N ALA A 44 5.69 11.71 14.89
CA ALA A 44 6.60 12.76 14.45
C ALA A 44 6.74 12.80 12.92
N LEU A 45 6.93 11.65 12.27
CA LEU A 45 7.00 11.56 10.80
C LEU A 45 5.67 11.99 10.16
N PHE A 46 4.55 11.48 10.67
CA PHE A 46 3.23 11.85 10.16
C PHE A 46 2.96 13.35 10.29
N ARG A 47 3.28 13.94 11.45
CA ARG A 47 3.10 15.38 11.70
C ARG A 47 4.10 16.24 10.93
N ALA A 48 5.28 15.73 10.60
CA ALA A 48 6.21 16.46 9.73
C ALA A 48 5.65 16.66 8.32
N LEU A 49 4.85 15.71 7.83
CA LEU A 49 4.19 15.81 6.52
C LEU A 49 2.86 16.58 6.58
N TYR A 50 2.04 16.30 7.59
CA TYR A 50 0.63 16.72 7.60
C TYR A 50 0.26 17.63 8.76
N GLY A 51 1.25 18.11 9.52
CA GLY A 51 1.03 18.82 10.78
C GLY A 51 0.26 20.12 10.68
N GLU A 52 0.32 20.74 9.49
CA GLU A 52 -0.34 21.99 9.12
C GLU A 52 -1.52 21.75 8.16
N HIS A 53 -1.74 20.51 7.72
CA HIS A 53 -2.83 20.19 6.82
C HIS A 53 -4.17 20.24 7.57
N PRO A 54 -5.24 20.86 7.02
CA PRO A 54 -6.53 20.97 7.71
C PRO A 54 -7.14 19.62 8.15
N ALA A 55 -6.88 18.56 7.38
CA ALA A 55 -7.31 17.20 7.69
C ALA A 55 -6.29 16.39 8.55
N GLY A 56 -5.16 16.99 8.94
CA GLY A 56 -4.05 16.29 9.58
C GLY A 56 -4.41 15.65 10.92
N GLU A 57 -5.08 16.40 11.82
CA GLU A 57 -5.50 15.89 13.13
C GLU A 57 -6.49 14.73 13.01
N GLY A 58 -7.52 14.88 12.16
CA GLY A 58 -8.50 13.81 11.92
C GLY A 58 -7.88 12.56 11.27
N ALA A 59 -6.92 12.74 10.37
CA ALA A 59 -6.21 11.64 9.74
C ALA A 59 -5.26 10.93 10.73
N GLU A 60 -4.63 11.65 11.66
CA GLU A 60 -3.85 11.06 12.75
C GLU A 60 -4.71 10.15 13.65
N GLU A 61 -5.91 10.62 14.04
CA GLU A 61 -6.85 9.79 14.80
C GLU A 61 -7.26 8.52 14.04
N LYS A 62 -7.50 8.66 12.72
CA LYS A 62 -7.82 7.52 11.83
C LYS A 62 -6.66 6.54 11.75
N LEU A 63 -5.41 7.02 11.63
CA LEU A 63 -4.20 6.20 11.63
C LEU A 63 -4.07 5.39 12.92
N LEU A 64 -4.25 6.01 14.09
CA LEU A 64 -4.19 5.31 15.36
C LEU A 64 -5.28 4.23 15.46
N LEU A 65 -6.52 4.53 15.07
CA LEU A 65 -7.59 3.54 15.08
C LEU A 65 -7.31 2.39 14.09
N LEU A 66 -6.72 2.70 12.94
CA LEU A 66 -6.33 1.72 11.93
C LEU A 66 -5.30 0.74 12.49
N LEU A 67 -4.24 1.21 13.17
CA LEU A 67 -3.25 0.34 13.81
C LEU A 67 -3.89 -0.64 14.79
N MET A 68 -4.81 -0.15 15.62
CA MET A 68 -5.46 -0.98 16.65
C MET A 68 -6.39 -2.02 16.01
N THR A 69 -7.09 -1.62 14.95
CA THR A 69 -7.99 -2.49 14.19
C THR A 69 -7.22 -3.57 13.44
N ALA A 70 -6.11 -3.19 12.81
CA ALA A 70 -5.21 -4.12 12.12
C ALA A 70 -4.65 -5.18 13.09
N HIS A 71 -4.18 -4.77 14.28
CA HIS A 71 -3.73 -5.68 15.32
C HIS A 71 -4.83 -6.63 15.79
N ARG A 72 -6.03 -6.10 16.05
CA ARG A 72 -7.18 -6.92 16.47
C ARG A 72 -7.55 -7.97 15.44
N ASN A 73 -7.48 -7.62 14.15
CA ASN A 73 -7.83 -8.52 13.04
C ASN A 73 -6.71 -9.53 12.72
N ARG A 74 -5.50 -9.36 13.27
CA ARG A 74 -4.39 -10.28 13.05
C ARG A 74 -4.64 -11.62 13.75
N SER A 75 -4.70 -12.70 12.97
CA SER A 75 -4.99 -14.05 13.46
C SER A 75 -3.92 -14.57 14.44
N ALA A 76 -4.29 -15.49 15.33
CA ALA A 76 -3.36 -16.07 16.30
C ALA A 76 -2.15 -16.74 15.61
N ALA A 77 -2.35 -17.43 14.49
CA ALA A 77 -1.29 -18.06 13.71
C ALA A 77 -0.28 -17.02 13.15
N LEU A 78 -0.78 -15.87 12.68
CA LEU A 78 0.09 -14.80 12.19
C LEU A 78 0.81 -14.05 13.32
N ARG A 79 0.18 -13.91 14.49
CA ARG A 79 0.84 -13.36 15.68
C ARG A 79 1.97 -14.26 16.16
N GLU A 80 1.82 -15.58 16.06
CA GLU A 80 2.89 -16.51 16.40
C GLU A 80 4.05 -16.40 15.39
N ARG A 81 3.74 -16.34 14.10
CA ARG A 81 4.74 -16.08 13.05
C ARG A 81 5.49 -14.75 13.26
N ASP A 82 4.84 -13.71 13.78
CA ASP A 82 5.53 -12.47 14.15
C ASP A 82 6.56 -12.68 15.24
N LYS A 83 6.26 -13.49 16.26
CA LYS A 83 7.20 -13.81 17.34
C LYS A 83 8.38 -14.60 16.80
N GLU A 84 8.12 -15.60 15.97
CA GLU A 84 9.17 -16.41 15.32
C GLU A 84 10.13 -15.53 14.51
N LYS A 85 9.59 -14.66 13.65
CA LYS A 85 10.40 -13.72 12.87
C LYS A 85 11.14 -12.71 13.73
N SER A 86 10.48 -12.17 14.76
CA SER A 86 11.09 -11.22 15.69
C SER A 86 12.25 -11.86 16.45
N ALA A 87 12.13 -13.14 16.85
CA ALA A 87 13.19 -13.90 17.50
C ALA A 87 14.34 -14.22 16.53
N ALA A 88 14.03 -14.47 15.26
CA ALA A 88 15.04 -14.68 14.21
C ALA A 88 15.76 -13.39 13.78
N GLY A 89 15.23 -12.21 14.11
CA GLY A 89 15.81 -10.91 13.78
C GLY A 89 15.82 -10.64 12.27
N VAL A 90 17.01 -10.57 11.67
CA VAL A 90 17.21 -10.34 10.23
C VAL A 90 16.99 -11.61 9.40
N TRP A 91 15.86 -12.28 9.60
CA TRP A 91 15.50 -13.54 8.92
C TRP A 91 15.59 -13.42 7.39
N PHE A 92 15.21 -12.25 6.85
CA PHE A 92 15.23 -11.92 5.43
C PHE A 92 16.64 -11.84 4.82
N ALA A 93 17.69 -11.77 5.65
CA ALA A 93 19.09 -11.79 5.22
C ALA A 93 19.72 -13.18 5.31
N SER A 94 18.94 -14.22 5.64
CA SER A 94 19.46 -15.59 5.74
C SER A 94 19.90 -16.11 4.36
N GLN A 95 21.08 -16.72 4.30
CA GLN A 95 21.55 -17.47 3.12
C GLN A 95 20.69 -18.68 2.76
N ARG A 96 19.73 -19.06 3.63
CA ARG A 96 18.75 -20.12 3.34
C ARG A 96 17.57 -19.63 2.52
N ILE A 97 17.42 -18.32 2.30
CA ILE A 97 16.34 -17.78 1.46
C ILE A 97 16.71 -17.97 -0.01
N ALA A 98 15.83 -18.62 -0.75
CA ALA A 98 15.87 -18.73 -2.20
C ALA A 98 14.53 -18.24 -2.76
N GLY A 99 14.58 -17.08 -3.40
CA GLY A 99 13.42 -16.38 -3.94
C GLY A 99 13.12 -16.73 -5.40
N MET A 100 11.84 -16.73 -5.75
CA MET A 100 11.37 -16.84 -7.12
C MET A 100 10.19 -15.87 -7.35
N SER A 101 10.29 -15.06 -8.41
CA SER A 101 9.16 -14.26 -8.91
C SER A 101 8.39 -15.06 -9.95
N LEU A 102 7.06 -15.04 -9.89
CA LEU A 102 6.23 -15.74 -10.85
C LEU A 102 4.93 -15.00 -11.15
N TYR A 103 4.50 -15.13 -12.41
CA TYR A 103 3.14 -14.82 -12.83
C TYR A 103 2.29 -16.08 -12.69
N ILE A 104 1.14 -15.98 -12.02
CA ILE A 104 0.27 -17.14 -11.70
C ILE A 104 -0.18 -17.87 -12.97
N ASP A 105 -0.69 -17.13 -13.96
CA ASP A 105 -1.14 -17.67 -15.25
C ASP A 105 -0.04 -18.45 -15.98
N ARG A 106 1.17 -17.90 -16.01
CA ARG A 106 2.31 -18.53 -16.71
C ARG A 106 2.87 -19.72 -15.96
N PHE A 107 2.84 -19.72 -14.64
CA PHE A 107 3.45 -20.75 -13.80
C PHE A 107 2.52 -21.94 -13.54
N CYS A 108 1.26 -21.67 -13.19
CA CYS A 108 0.30 -22.70 -12.79
C CYS A 108 -1.11 -22.53 -13.35
N GLY A 109 -1.38 -21.50 -14.16
CA GLY A 109 -2.68 -21.25 -14.77
C GLY A 109 -3.56 -20.37 -13.90
N ASP A 110 -3.94 -20.85 -12.72
CA ASP A 110 -4.67 -20.05 -11.73
C ASP A 110 -4.24 -20.39 -10.29
N LEU A 111 -4.78 -19.66 -9.31
CA LEU A 111 -4.41 -19.81 -7.91
C LEU A 111 -4.82 -21.16 -7.33
N LYS A 112 -5.87 -21.81 -7.83
CA LYS A 112 -6.34 -23.10 -7.33
C LYS A 112 -5.33 -24.21 -7.57
N GLN A 113 -4.50 -24.10 -8.61
CA GLN A 113 -3.46 -25.09 -8.92
C GLN A 113 -2.11 -24.72 -8.30
N PHE A 114 -1.97 -23.54 -7.68
CA PHE A 114 -0.73 -23.16 -7.01
C PHE A 114 -0.32 -24.14 -5.90
N PRO A 115 -1.23 -24.63 -5.01
CA PRO A 115 -0.88 -25.64 -4.01
C PRO A 115 -0.23 -26.91 -4.59
N GLU A 116 -0.64 -27.34 -5.79
CA GLU A 116 -0.07 -28.51 -6.47
C GLU A 116 1.39 -28.31 -6.90
N LYS A 117 1.84 -27.05 -7.02
CA LYS A 117 3.23 -26.71 -7.37
C LYS A 117 4.15 -26.60 -6.15
N ILE A 118 3.62 -26.56 -4.93
CA ILE A 118 4.42 -26.44 -3.70
C ILE A 118 5.46 -27.57 -3.59
N PRO A 119 5.16 -28.86 -3.86
CA PRO A 119 6.17 -29.92 -3.83
C PRO A 119 7.31 -29.69 -4.82
N TYR A 120 7.02 -29.14 -6.00
CA TYR A 120 8.04 -28.77 -6.99
C TYR A 120 8.92 -27.62 -6.49
N LEU A 121 8.31 -26.55 -5.95
CA LEU A 121 9.03 -25.41 -5.39
C LEU A 121 9.96 -25.84 -4.25
N LYS A 122 9.48 -26.72 -3.35
CA LYS A 122 10.30 -27.29 -2.27
C LYS A 122 11.45 -28.12 -2.79
N LYS A 123 11.23 -28.96 -3.82
CA LYS A 123 12.30 -29.74 -4.46
C LYS A 123 13.36 -28.85 -5.09
N LEU A 124 12.96 -27.71 -5.66
CA LEU A 124 13.86 -26.70 -6.20
C LEU A 124 14.62 -25.93 -5.10
N GLY A 125 14.16 -26.02 -3.84
CA GLY A 125 14.72 -25.28 -2.70
C GLY A 125 14.15 -23.87 -2.54
N VAL A 126 13.15 -23.49 -3.34
CA VAL A 126 12.48 -22.18 -3.23
C VAL A 126 11.67 -22.15 -1.94
N ASN A 127 11.80 -21.06 -1.19
CA ASN A 127 11.05 -20.81 0.04
C ASN A 127 10.59 -19.36 0.18
N PHE A 128 10.77 -18.54 -0.86
CA PHE A 128 10.24 -17.18 -0.93
C PHE A 128 9.63 -16.98 -2.32
N ILE A 129 8.34 -16.64 -2.38
CA ILE A 129 7.64 -16.37 -3.63
C ILE A 129 7.26 -14.90 -3.70
N HIS A 130 7.67 -14.24 -4.76
CA HIS A 130 7.10 -12.98 -5.18
C HIS A 130 6.00 -13.26 -6.20
N PHE A 131 4.76 -13.09 -5.77
CA PHE A 131 3.61 -13.14 -6.67
C PHE A 131 3.56 -11.80 -7.42
N MET A 132 3.81 -11.85 -8.73
CA MET A 132 3.65 -10.69 -9.62
C MET A 132 2.19 -10.18 -9.56
N PRO A 133 1.89 -8.94 -10.01
CA PRO A 133 0.59 -8.31 -9.80
C PRO A 133 -0.59 -9.22 -10.18
N LEU A 134 -1.44 -9.44 -9.18
CA LEU A 134 -2.56 -10.39 -9.21
C LEU A 134 -3.90 -9.77 -8.81
N LEU A 135 -3.87 -8.50 -8.43
CA LEU A 135 -5.06 -7.73 -8.08
C LEU A 135 -5.81 -7.30 -9.34
N GLU A 136 -7.10 -7.06 -9.19
CA GLU A 136 -7.97 -6.67 -10.30
C GLU A 136 -7.43 -5.44 -11.03
N SER A 137 -7.30 -5.53 -12.36
CA SER A 137 -6.82 -4.47 -13.25
C SER A 137 -7.67 -4.44 -14.53
N PRO A 138 -7.75 -3.31 -15.24
CA PRO A 138 -8.55 -3.24 -16.46
C PRO A 138 -8.00 -4.17 -17.55
N ALA A 139 -8.89 -4.90 -18.21
CA ALA A 139 -8.49 -5.72 -19.36
C ALA A 139 -7.89 -4.84 -20.48
N GLY A 140 -6.70 -5.19 -20.94
CA GLY A 140 -5.99 -4.46 -22.01
C GLY A 140 -5.28 -3.18 -21.59
N GLU A 141 -5.58 -2.64 -20.40
CA GLU A 141 -5.04 -1.37 -19.87
C GLU A 141 -4.50 -1.59 -18.46
N SER A 142 -3.68 -2.63 -18.29
CA SER A 142 -3.23 -3.08 -16.97
C SER A 142 -1.77 -2.79 -16.67
N ASP A 143 -0.93 -2.49 -17.67
CA ASP A 143 0.53 -2.46 -17.53
C ASP A 143 1.04 -3.71 -16.77
N GLY A 144 0.70 -4.90 -17.27
CA GLY A 144 1.05 -6.16 -16.59
C GLY A 144 0.42 -6.37 -15.20
N GLY A 145 -0.60 -5.57 -14.85
CA GLY A 145 -1.32 -5.62 -13.57
C GLY A 145 -0.98 -4.48 -12.61
N TYR A 146 -0.10 -3.55 -12.99
CA TYR A 146 0.25 -2.37 -12.18
C TYR A 146 -0.83 -1.27 -12.18
N ALA A 147 -1.79 -1.27 -13.12
CA ALA A 147 -2.96 -0.39 -13.05
C ALA A 147 -4.09 -1.02 -12.20
N VAL A 148 -3.98 -0.95 -10.87
CA VAL A 148 -4.92 -1.61 -9.94
C VAL A 148 -6.29 -0.91 -9.90
N SER A 149 -7.36 -1.64 -10.18
CA SER A 149 -8.77 -1.20 -10.08
C SER A 149 -9.41 -1.52 -8.75
N ASN A 150 -8.92 -2.56 -8.05
CA ASN A 150 -9.42 -2.92 -6.74
C ASN A 150 -8.32 -3.58 -5.91
N PHE A 151 -7.89 -2.91 -4.85
CA PHE A 151 -6.88 -3.42 -3.92
C PHE A 151 -7.35 -4.65 -3.11
N ARG A 152 -8.65 -4.99 -3.14
CA ARG A 152 -9.27 -6.05 -2.33
C ARG A 152 -9.83 -7.20 -3.15
N ALA A 153 -9.62 -7.19 -4.47
CA ALA A 153 -10.06 -8.27 -5.34
C ALA A 153 -8.89 -8.82 -6.15
N ILE A 154 -8.90 -10.15 -6.28
CA ILE A 154 -8.05 -10.87 -7.22
C ILE A 154 -8.61 -10.67 -8.61
N ASP A 155 -7.74 -10.48 -9.59
CA ASP A 155 -8.15 -10.44 -10.99
C ASP A 155 -8.83 -11.77 -11.35
N PRO A 156 -10.04 -11.77 -11.93
CA PRO A 156 -10.78 -13.00 -12.23
C PRO A 156 -10.02 -14.01 -13.10
N ARG A 157 -8.98 -13.58 -13.84
CA ARG A 157 -8.08 -14.46 -14.59
C ARG A 157 -7.30 -15.41 -13.69
N PHE A 158 -7.03 -15.04 -12.44
CA PHE A 158 -6.25 -15.83 -11.50
C PHE A 158 -7.09 -16.54 -10.44
N GLY A 159 -8.38 -16.19 -10.31
CA GLY A 159 -9.31 -16.78 -9.34
C GLY A 159 -9.98 -15.73 -8.45
N GLN A 160 -10.27 -16.10 -7.21
CA GLN A 160 -10.90 -15.24 -6.22
C GLN A 160 -10.01 -15.04 -4.99
N MET A 161 -10.34 -14.07 -4.12
CA MET A 161 -9.58 -13.82 -2.89
C MET A 161 -9.46 -15.07 -2.01
N ALA A 162 -10.50 -15.90 -1.93
CA ALA A 162 -10.46 -17.16 -1.20
C ALA A 162 -9.41 -18.15 -1.76
N ASP A 163 -9.21 -18.18 -3.08
CA ASP A 163 -8.20 -19.04 -3.71
C ASP A 163 -6.78 -18.54 -3.37
N PHE A 164 -6.60 -17.21 -3.30
CA PHE A 164 -5.34 -16.60 -2.87
C PHE A 164 -5.04 -16.87 -1.39
N GLU A 165 -6.03 -16.70 -0.52
CA GLU A 165 -5.91 -17.01 0.91
C GLU A 165 -5.54 -18.47 1.14
N LEU A 166 -6.19 -19.41 0.44
CA LEU A 166 -5.85 -20.83 0.49
C LEU A 166 -4.40 -21.06 0.04
N SER A 167 -4.00 -20.49 -1.09
CA SER A 167 -2.63 -20.61 -1.63
C SER A 167 -1.57 -20.08 -0.68
N LEU A 168 -1.81 -18.92 -0.06
CA LEU A 168 -0.93 -18.34 0.95
C LEU A 168 -0.85 -19.22 2.20
N ASN A 169 -1.98 -19.78 2.65
CA ASN A 169 -2.02 -20.65 3.83
C ASN A 169 -1.26 -21.96 3.60
N GLU A 170 -1.42 -22.60 2.44
CA GLU A 170 -0.69 -23.81 2.06
C GLU A 170 0.81 -23.52 1.91
N TRP A 171 1.17 -22.43 1.23
CA TRP A 171 2.56 -22.02 1.07
C TRP A 171 3.24 -21.75 2.41
N ARG A 172 2.54 -21.05 3.29
CA ARG A 172 3.01 -20.75 4.65
C ARG A 172 3.16 -22.02 5.48
N SER A 173 2.20 -22.94 5.41
CA SER A 173 2.27 -24.25 6.09
C SER A 173 3.44 -25.09 5.60
N ALA A 174 3.88 -24.89 4.36
CA ALA A 174 5.08 -25.48 3.80
C ALA A 174 6.40 -24.79 4.22
N GLY A 175 6.34 -23.74 5.05
CA GLY A 175 7.48 -22.97 5.54
C GLY A 175 7.89 -21.80 4.61
N GLY A 176 7.05 -21.46 3.63
CA GLY A 176 7.32 -20.43 2.66
C GLY A 176 7.07 -19.00 3.14
N TYR A 177 7.74 -18.04 2.50
CA TYR A 177 7.50 -16.61 2.61
C TYR A 177 6.85 -16.07 1.33
N ALA A 178 5.93 -15.13 1.47
CA ALA A 178 5.20 -14.51 0.37
C ALA A 178 5.49 -13.02 0.26
N MET A 179 5.70 -12.56 -0.96
CA MET A 179 5.79 -11.16 -1.34
C MET A 179 4.74 -10.85 -2.39
N MET A 180 4.14 -9.67 -2.29
CA MET A 180 3.27 -9.12 -3.34
C MET A 180 3.58 -7.64 -3.58
N ASP A 181 3.24 -7.15 -4.75
CA ASP A 181 3.27 -5.72 -5.05
C ASP A 181 2.24 -4.94 -4.25
N ILE A 182 2.63 -3.74 -3.83
CA ILE A 182 1.71 -2.66 -3.52
C ILE A 182 2.02 -1.46 -4.41
N VAL A 183 1.06 -1.15 -5.27
CA VAL A 183 1.12 0.03 -6.13
C VAL A 183 0.69 1.24 -5.32
N LEU A 184 1.67 1.95 -4.74
CA LEU A 184 1.41 3.10 -3.88
C LEU A 184 1.15 4.37 -4.68
N ASN A 185 1.88 4.59 -5.77
CA ASN A 185 1.88 5.88 -6.44
C ASN A 185 0.56 6.18 -7.17
N HIS A 186 -0.11 5.18 -7.72
CA HIS A 186 -1.24 5.39 -8.61
C HIS A 186 -2.28 4.26 -8.51
N THR A 187 -3.48 4.54 -8.99
CA THR A 187 -4.51 3.51 -9.25
C THR A 187 -4.87 3.51 -10.72
N SER A 188 -5.61 2.49 -11.17
CA SER A 188 -6.34 2.61 -12.43
C SER A 188 -7.34 3.77 -12.40
N HIS A 189 -7.59 4.41 -13.54
CA HIS A 189 -8.70 5.33 -13.76
C HIS A 189 -10.09 4.71 -13.51
N ARG A 190 -10.18 3.36 -13.47
CA ARG A 190 -11.40 2.60 -13.12
C ARG A 190 -11.50 2.23 -11.64
N HIS A 191 -10.50 2.61 -10.83
CA HIS A 191 -10.55 2.39 -9.39
C HIS A 191 -11.72 3.17 -8.78
N ALA A 192 -12.37 2.63 -7.75
CA ALA A 192 -13.54 3.27 -7.13
C ALA A 192 -13.24 4.70 -6.64
N TRP A 193 -12.01 4.97 -6.17
CA TRP A 193 -11.57 6.32 -5.81
C TRP A 193 -11.48 7.24 -7.04
N ALA A 194 -10.91 6.76 -8.15
CA ALA A 194 -10.78 7.51 -9.40
C ALA A 194 -12.14 7.82 -10.02
N GLU A 195 -13.07 6.87 -10.03
CA GLU A 195 -14.45 7.08 -10.53
C GLU A 195 -15.19 8.14 -9.69
N LYS A 196 -15.09 8.08 -8.36
CA LYS A 196 -15.69 9.09 -7.48
C LYS A 196 -15.03 10.46 -7.65
N ALA A 197 -13.71 10.49 -7.78
CA ALA A 197 -12.98 11.72 -8.07
C ALA A 197 -13.41 12.29 -9.43
N LYS A 198 -13.51 11.47 -10.48
CA LYS A 198 -14.02 11.87 -11.80
C LYS A 198 -15.41 12.50 -11.72
N ALA A 199 -16.28 11.96 -10.86
CA ALA A 199 -17.61 12.50 -10.55
C ALA A 199 -17.61 13.74 -9.62
N LYS A 200 -16.44 14.31 -9.30
CA LYS A 200 -16.25 15.46 -8.41
C LYS A 200 -16.80 15.24 -6.98
N ASP A 201 -16.75 14.00 -6.49
CA ASP A 201 -17.02 13.73 -5.07
C ASP A 201 -16.04 14.54 -4.21
N PRO A 202 -16.51 15.38 -3.25
CA PRO A 202 -15.63 16.26 -2.48
C PRO A 202 -14.57 15.52 -1.66
N HIS A 203 -14.84 14.27 -1.24
CA HIS A 203 -13.90 13.47 -0.46
C HIS A 203 -12.75 12.94 -1.33
N TYR A 204 -13.08 12.46 -2.54
CA TYR A 204 -12.12 11.81 -3.44
C TYR A 204 -11.49 12.77 -4.47
N SER A 205 -12.02 13.97 -4.64
CA SER A 205 -11.47 14.94 -5.59
C SER A 205 -10.02 15.32 -5.29
N ASP A 206 -9.62 15.28 -4.03
CA ASP A 206 -8.25 15.53 -3.56
C ASP A 206 -7.45 14.23 -3.32
N TYR A 207 -7.93 13.08 -3.82
CA TYR A 207 -7.14 11.84 -3.83
C TYR A 207 -6.19 11.77 -5.03
N TYR A 208 -6.37 12.64 -6.02
CA TYR A 208 -5.55 12.72 -7.23
C TYR A 208 -5.26 14.18 -7.56
N TYR A 209 -4.27 14.42 -8.41
CA TYR A 209 -3.91 15.77 -8.85
C TYR A 209 -4.73 16.17 -10.08
N PHE A 210 -5.77 17.00 -9.87
CA PHE A 210 -6.57 17.58 -10.95
C PHE A 210 -6.29 19.07 -11.15
N PHE A 211 -6.25 19.51 -12.40
CA PHE A 211 -6.00 20.89 -12.80
C PHE A 211 -7.00 21.33 -13.87
N PRO A 212 -7.71 22.47 -13.69
CA PRO A 212 -8.71 22.92 -14.66
C PRO A 212 -8.09 23.36 -15.99
N HIS A 213 -6.81 23.74 -15.98
CA HIS A 213 -6.10 24.32 -17.10
C HIS A 213 -4.64 23.82 -17.15
N ARG A 214 -3.94 24.09 -18.26
CA ARG A 214 -2.58 23.57 -18.52
C ARG A 214 -1.46 24.33 -17.80
N GLU A 215 -1.70 25.53 -17.26
CA GLU A 215 -0.64 26.37 -16.71
C GLU A 215 0.09 25.71 -15.53
N GLU A 216 -0.62 24.95 -14.69
CA GLU A 216 0.01 24.19 -13.60
C GLU A 216 0.66 22.88 -14.08
N PRO A 217 -0.02 22.03 -14.87
CA PRO A 217 0.62 20.89 -15.53
C PRO A 217 1.91 21.22 -16.28
N ASP A 218 1.95 22.30 -17.06
CA ASP A 218 3.12 22.71 -17.83
C ASP A 218 4.32 23.08 -16.91
N GLN A 219 4.05 23.61 -15.71
CA GLN A 219 5.10 23.88 -14.71
C GLN A 219 5.68 22.61 -14.10
N TYR A 220 4.90 21.53 -14.02
CA TYR A 220 5.40 20.21 -13.60
C TYR A 220 6.18 19.54 -14.73
N ASP A 221 5.60 19.46 -15.93
CA ASP A 221 6.23 18.85 -17.11
C ASP A 221 7.57 19.50 -17.48
N ALA A 222 7.77 20.79 -17.16
CA ALA A 222 9.05 21.48 -17.36
C ALA A 222 10.24 20.88 -16.59
N PHE A 223 9.99 20.10 -15.52
CA PHE A 223 11.03 19.52 -14.65
C PHE A 223 10.91 18.00 -14.49
N MET A 224 9.73 17.42 -14.72
CA MET A 224 9.50 15.99 -14.62
C MET A 224 9.99 15.25 -15.87
N PRO A 225 10.70 14.11 -15.72
CA PRO A 225 11.08 13.29 -16.88
C PRO A 225 9.88 12.50 -17.41
N GLU A 226 9.81 12.33 -18.72
CA GLU A 226 8.84 11.41 -19.35
C GLU A 226 9.29 9.96 -19.14
N ILE A 227 8.44 9.17 -18.48
CA ILE A 227 8.72 7.74 -18.21
C ILE A 227 8.40 6.89 -19.44
N PHE A 228 7.31 7.22 -20.14
CA PHE A 228 6.84 6.49 -21.31
C PHE A 228 6.57 7.40 -22.51
N PRO A 229 7.61 8.10 -23.04
CA PRO A 229 7.46 9.12 -24.08
C PRO A 229 6.75 8.60 -25.35
N GLU A 230 6.96 7.33 -25.69
CA GLU A 230 6.39 6.73 -26.90
C GLU A 230 4.92 6.29 -26.75
N SER A 231 4.48 5.94 -25.54
CA SER A 231 3.15 5.36 -25.31
C SER A 231 2.19 6.27 -24.53
N ALA A 232 2.72 7.16 -23.70
CA ALA A 232 1.99 8.17 -22.93
C ALA A 232 2.87 9.42 -22.75
N PRO A 233 2.94 10.32 -23.75
CA PRO A 233 3.76 11.53 -23.67
C PRO A 233 3.22 12.51 -22.61
N GLY A 234 4.14 13.22 -21.95
CA GLY A 234 3.85 14.08 -20.79
C GLY A 234 3.45 13.33 -19.52
N SER A 235 3.13 14.08 -18.46
CA SER A 235 2.70 13.52 -17.16
C SER A 235 1.24 13.80 -16.81
N PHE A 236 0.41 14.20 -17.79
CA PHE A 236 -0.98 14.60 -17.55
C PHE A 236 -1.90 14.22 -18.70
N THR A 237 -3.11 13.78 -18.35
CA THR A 237 -4.16 13.37 -19.29
C THR A 237 -5.40 14.23 -19.09
N TYR A 238 -6.01 14.74 -20.17
CA TYR A 238 -7.28 15.47 -20.08
C TYR A 238 -8.45 14.50 -19.90
N VAL A 239 -9.36 14.80 -18.97
CA VAL A 239 -10.55 14.00 -18.67
C VAL A 239 -11.81 14.78 -19.10
N PRO A 240 -12.35 14.53 -20.31
CA PRO A 240 -13.44 15.34 -20.88
C PRO A 240 -14.70 15.38 -20.01
N GLU A 241 -15.05 14.29 -19.34
CA GLU A 241 -16.25 14.17 -18.51
C GLU A 241 -16.17 15.04 -17.25
N ARG A 242 -14.95 15.32 -16.79
CA ARG A 242 -14.69 16.17 -15.62
C ARG A 242 -14.37 17.61 -16.02
N GLY A 243 -13.78 17.80 -17.20
CA GLY A 243 -13.30 19.08 -17.71
C GLY A 243 -11.92 19.50 -17.19
N ASP A 244 -11.17 18.58 -16.58
CA ASP A 244 -9.88 18.85 -15.91
C ASP A 244 -8.77 17.95 -16.49
N TRP A 245 -7.52 18.34 -16.31
CA TRP A 245 -6.33 17.51 -16.48
C TRP A 245 -6.05 16.72 -15.21
N VAL A 246 -5.70 15.45 -15.31
CA VAL A 246 -5.26 14.62 -14.19
C VAL A 246 -3.82 14.19 -14.38
N MET A 247 -3.04 14.14 -13.29
CA MET A 247 -1.66 13.65 -13.34
C MET A 247 -1.61 12.13 -13.59
N THR A 248 -0.81 11.74 -14.58
CA THR A 248 -0.59 10.38 -15.06
C THR A 248 0.88 10.22 -15.46
N VAL A 249 1.77 10.03 -14.49
CA VAL A 249 3.23 9.96 -14.72
C VAL A 249 3.64 8.75 -15.56
N PHE A 250 2.80 7.71 -15.52
CA PHE A 250 2.98 6.46 -16.25
C PHE A 250 2.03 6.44 -17.46
N HIS A 251 1.18 5.43 -17.60
CA HIS A 251 0.16 5.42 -18.65
C HIS A 251 -1.03 6.32 -18.30
N GLN A 252 -1.76 6.77 -19.33
CA GLN A 252 -2.96 7.62 -19.18
C GLN A 252 -4.06 6.99 -18.30
N TYR A 253 -4.07 5.66 -18.19
CA TYR A 253 -5.00 4.90 -17.35
C TYR A 253 -4.51 4.70 -15.91
N GLN A 254 -3.30 5.18 -15.54
CA GLN A 254 -2.71 5.15 -14.20
C GLN A 254 -2.73 6.56 -13.62
N TRP A 255 -3.66 6.82 -12.70
CA TRP A 255 -3.84 8.15 -12.11
C TRP A 255 -3.06 8.25 -10.79
N ASP A 256 -2.16 9.24 -10.71
CA ASP A 256 -1.29 9.46 -9.56
C ASP A 256 -2.10 9.91 -8.33
N LEU A 257 -1.90 9.19 -7.23
CA LEU A 257 -2.50 9.49 -5.93
C LEU A 257 -1.82 10.71 -5.29
N ASN A 258 -2.62 11.58 -4.68
CA ASN A 258 -2.15 12.78 -4.01
C ASN A 258 -1.79 12.51 -2.54
N PHE A 259 -0.54 12.11 -2.28
CA PHE A 259 -0.07 11.91 -0.90
C PHE A 259 0.03 13.21 -0.08
N ARG A 260 -0.15 14.40 -0.66
CA ARG A 260 -0.28 15.63 0.16
C ARG A 260 -1.55 15.62 1.00
N ASN A 261 -2.56 14.86 0.57
CA ASN A 261 -3.76 14.59 1.35
C ASN A 261 -3.47 13.45 2.35
N PRO A 262 -3.51 13.70 3.67
CA PRO A 262 -3.17 12.70 4.67
C PRO A 262 -4.10 11.48 4.66
N LEU A 263 -5.33 11.61 4.14
CA LEU A 263 -6.25 10.49 4.05
C LEU A 263 -5.81 9.44 3.02
N VAL A 264 -5.10 9.84 1.95
CA VAL A 264 -4.54 8.92 0.97
C VAL A 264 -3.52 7.99 1.62
N LEU A 265 -2.60 8.53 2.42
CA LEU A 265 -1.63 7.71 3.16
C LEU A 265 -2.35 6.73 4.10
N VAL A 266 -3.36 7.19 4.84
CA VAL A 266 -4.09 6.34 5.79
C VAL A 266 -4.85 5.22 5.07
N ASP A 267 -5.50 5.51 3.94
CA ASP A 267 -6.24 4.51 3.17
C ASP A 267 -5.31 3.51 2.46
N MET A 268 -4.13 3.95 2.01
CA MET A 268 -3.11 3.03 1.50
C MET A 268 -2.50 2.16 2.60
N LEU A 269 -2.27 2.70 3.80
CA LEU A 269 -1.87 1.91 4.97
C LEU A 269 -2.94 0.87 5.35
N GLU A 270 -4.22 1.18 5.14
CA GLU A 270 -5.29 0.20 5.35
C GLU A 270 -5.15 -1.02 4.42
N ASN A 271 -4.76 -0.80 3.16
CA ASN A 271 -4.44 -1.88 2.21
C ASN A 271 -3.19 -2.66 2.66
N ILE A 272 -2.14 -1.97 3.11
CA ILE A 272 -0.92 -2.60 3.65
C ILE A 272 -1.25 -3.53 4.81
N PHE A 273 -2.03 -3.05 5.78
CA PHE A 273 -2.39 -3.85 6.96
C PHE A 273 -3.33 -5.00 6.63
N TYR A 274 -4.18 -4.84 5.61
CA TYR A 274 -4.98 -5.94 5.11
C TYR A 274 -4.10 -7.05 4.53
N TYR A 275 -3.14 -6.73 3.65
CA TYR A 275 -2.21 -7.72 3.09
C TYR A 275 -1.36 -8.39 4.17
N ALA A 276 -0.90 -7.62 5.16
CA ALA A 276 -0.21 -8.16 6.32
C ALA A 276 -1.09 -9.18 7.07
N ASN A 277 -2.40 -8.94 7.17
CA ASN A 277 -3.36 -9.85 7.80
C ASN A 277 -3.83 -11.01 6.92
N LEU A 278 -3.61 -10.97 5.60
CA LEU A 278 -3.65 -12.16 4.73
C LEU A 278 -2.45 -13.08 4.98
N GLY A 279 -1.36 -12.52 5.53
CA GLY A 279 -0.14 -13.26 5.85
C GLY A 279 0.99 -13.06 4.86
N ILE A 280 0.94 -11.98 4.07
CA ILE A 280 2.08 -11.52 3.27
C ILE A 280 3.24 -11.13 4.19
N ASP A 281 4.45 -11.51 3.79
CA ASP A 281 5.66 -11.33 4.57
C ASP A 281 6.47 -10.10 4.15
N VAL A 282 6.43 -9.75 2.86
CA VAL A 282 7.14 -8.61 2.27
C VAL A 282 6.23 -7.93 1.26
N LEU A 283 6.24 -6.59 1.20
CA LEU A 283 5.57 -5.84 0.15
C LEU A 283 6.61 -5.23 -0.78
N ARG A 284 6.46 -5.43 -2.10
CA ARG A 284 7.21 -4.68 -3.10
C ARG A 284 6.53 -3.33 -3.25
N ILE A 285 7.15 -2.27 -2.75
CA ILE A 285 6.63 -0.92 -2.96
C ILE A 285 6.94 -0.52 -4.40
N ASP A 286 5.90 -0.39 -5.21
CA ASP A 286 6.05 0.06 -6.59
C ASP A 286 6.07 1.59 -6.69
N ALA A 287 6.94 2.10 -7.57
CA ALA A 287 7.14 3.53 -7.84
C ALA A 287 7.30 4.45 -6.59
N PRO A 288 8.07 4.07 -5.53
CA PRO A 288 8.17 4.87 -4.30
C PRO A 288 8.76 6.25 -4.54
N ALA A 289 9.64 6.40 -5.53
CA ALA A 289 10.29 7.68 -5.85
C ALA A 289 9.27 8.78 -6.19
N PHE A 290 8.09 8.41 -6.69
CA PHE A 290 7.13 9.33 -7.28
C PHE A 290 6.02 9.77 -6.33
N ILE A 291 5.87 9.18 -5.14
CA ILE A 291 4.66 9.35 -4.33
C ILE A 291 4.40 10.80 -3.87
N TRP A 292 5.41 11.68 -3.90
CA TRP A 292 5.26 13.10 -3.53
C TRP A 292 5.59 14.02 -4.70
N LYS A 293 4.76 15.07 -4.89
CA LYS A 293 4.88 16.00 -6.03
C LYS A 293 5.09 17.44 -5.57
N GLU A 294 6.11 18.09 -6.13
CA GLU A 294 6.45 19.48 -5.84
C GLU A 294 6.89 20.20 -7.12
N LYS A 295 6.25 21.34 -7.42
CA LYS A 295 6.55 22.14 -8.61
C LYS A 295 8.01 22.60 -8.61
N GLY A 296 8.61 22.71 -9.80
CA GLY A 296 10.02 23.11 -9.92
C GLY A 296 11.02 22.02 -9.57
N THR A 297 10.56 20.79 -9.34
CA THR A 297 11.39 19.62 -9.04
C THR A 297 11.08 18.49 -10.03
N SER A 298 11.93 17.46 -10.06
CA SER A 298 11.65 16.25 -10.84
C SER A 298 10.49 15.40 -10.29
N CYS A 299 9.93 15.74 -9.12
CA CYS A 299 8.95 14.93 -8.39
C CYS A 299 9.42 13.49 -8.14
N GLN A 300 10.74 13.30 -8.03
CA GLN A 300 11.37 12.01 -7.74
C GLN A 300 12.27 12.11 -6.50
N ASN A 301 12.16 11.12 -5.61
CA ASN A 301 13.03 10.97 -4.43
C ASN A 301 13.05 12.21 -3.53
N LEU A 302 11.93 12.94 -3.46
CA LEU A 302 11.79 14.07 -2.57
C LEU A 302 11.87 13.58 -1.10
N PRO A 303 12.39 14.38 -0.16
CA PRO A 303 12.49 13.99 1.25
C PRO A 303 11.17 13.47 1.84
N GLN A 304 10.04 14.02 1.41
CA GLN A 304 8.70 13.63 1.83
C GLN A 304 8.29 12.23 1.36
N ALA A 305 8.87 11.72 0.26
CA ALA A 305 8.66 10.34 -0.18
C ALA A 305 9.41 9.33 0.72
N HIS A 306 10.47 9.78 1.41
CA HIS A 306 11.24 8.96 2.35
C HIS A 306 10.69 8.99 3.79
N ALA A 307 10.02 10.08 4.17
CA ALA A 307 9.44 10.31 5.49
C ALA A 307 8.14 9.51 5.69
#